data_AF-A0A935S4Q8-F1
#
_entry.id   AF-A0A935S4Q8-F1
#
_cell.length_a   1.000
_cell.length_b   1.000
_cell.length_c   1.000
_cell.angle_alpha   90.00
_cell.angle_beta   90.00
_cell.angle_gamma   90.00
#
_symmetry.space_group_name_H-M   'P 1'
#
loop_
_entity.id
_entity.type
_entity.pdbx_description
1 polymer ?
#
loop_
_entity_poly.entity_id
_entity_poly.type
_entity_poly.pdbx_seq_one_letter_code
_entity_poly.pdbx_strand_id
1 'polypeptide(L)'
;MKNQFIALLIMITSFCYGQDKKGCETIEPTYINRLPGYRINDCEESEYKEPEFIYYTGSPAKAVKIDKGGKYRQIIYFKNEGETRKFSSAQILNNYFNAITKVKGIELSKDKTMFKASINGKEVYIQIKAGNSSDVSNYIVEILEVEPMQQDIKVDLKEAIDSDGKIALYGILFDVNKATIKSESEKALQSVIDYLVSNPSVKIIVVGHTDNTGIFASNIALSKERAKAVVEYLVTKGKINASRLMPDGVGSLCPVSTNTTEAGKNLNRRVEIVKQ
;
A
#
# COMPACT_ATOMS: atom_id res chain seq x y z
N MET A 1 -69.39 -25.98 -4.31
CA MET A 1 -68.17 -26.59 -3.76
C MET A 1 -67.18 -25.47 -3.46
N LYS A 2 -66.93 -25.19 -2.17
CA LYS A 2 -65.98 -24.15 -1.72
C LYS A 2 -64.61 -24.81 -1.56
N ASN A 3 -63.62 -24.43 -2.37
CA ASN A 3 -62.23 -24.87 -2.17
C ASN A 3 -61.57 -23.98 -1.12
N GLN A 4 -61.37 -24.53 0.09
CA GLN A 4 -60.49 -23.96 1.09
C GLN A 4 -59.03 -24.24 0.69
N PHE A 5 -58.25 -23.18 0.49
CA PHE A 5 -56.80 -23.26 0.44
C PHE A 5 -56.27 -23.40 1.89
N ILE A 6 -55.71 -24.56 2.20
CA ILE A 6 -54.92 -24.78 3.41
C ILE A 6 -53.54 -24.16 3.15
N ALA A 7 -53.24 -23.04 3.81
CA ALA A 7 -51.91 -22.45 3.85
C ALA A 7 -51.04 -23.29 4.80
N LEU A 8 -50.18 -24.15 4.24
CA LEU A 8 -49.16 -24.88 4.99
C LEU A 8 -48.03 -23.90 5.35
N LEU A 9 -48.02 -23.44 6.60
CA LEU A 9 -46.96 -22.59 7.15
C LEU A 9 -45.69 -23.44 7.32
N ILE A 10 -44.77 -23.35 6.37
CA ILE A 10 -43.45 -23.99 6.45
C ILE A 10 -42.63 -23.20 7.48
N MET A 11 -42.52 -23.72 8.71
CA MET A 11 -41.50 -23.27 9.65
C MET A 11 -40.13 -23.68 9.11
N ILE A 12 -39.42 -22.71 8.53
CA ILE A 12 -38.01 -22.86 8.16
C ILE A 12 -37.23 -22.90 9.48
N THR A 13 -36.88 -24.11 9.93
CA THR A 13 -35.89 -24.28 10.99
C THR A 13 -34.54 -23.83 10.42
N SER A 14 -34.08 -22.65 10.83
CA SER A 14 -32.72 -22.20 10.53
C SER A 14 -31.72 -23.17 11.18
N PHE A 15 -31.25 -24.13 10.39
CA PHE A 15 -30.02 -24.85 10.69
C PHE A 15 -28.89 -23.82 10.69
N CYS A 16 -28.34 -23.55 11.88
CA CYS A 16 -27.17 -22.69 12.04
C CYS A 16 -25.94 -23.44 11.49
N TYR A 17 -25.79 -23.47 10.16
CA TYR A 17 -24.52 -23.82 9.54
C TYR A 17 -23.51 -22.75 9.92
N GLY A 18 -22.31 -23.15 10.37
CA GLY A 18 -21.26 -22.26 10.87
C GLY A 18 -21.07 -21.05 9.97
N GLN A 19 -21.65 -19.92 10.37
CA GLN A 19 -21.64 -18.68 9.63
C GLN A 19 -20.25 -18.05 9.74
N ASP A 20 -19.88 -17.27 8.74
CA ASP A 20 -18.68 -16.44 8.81
C ASP A 20 -18.75 -15.47 9.98
N LYS A 21 -17.59 -15.15 10.55
CA LYS A 21 -17.49 -14.08 11.54
C LYS A 21 -18.09 -12.81 10.96
N LYS A 22 -19.02 -12.21 11.71
CA LYS A 22 -19.64 -10.94 11.34
C LYS A 22 -18.58 -9.87 11.07
N GLY A 23 -18.67 -9.18 9.94
CA GLY A 23 -17.71 -8.17 9.48
C GLY A 23 -16.59 -8.70 8.59
N CYS A 24 -16.50 -10.02 8.38
CA CYS A 24 -15.51 -10.64 7.51
C CYS A 24 -16.10 -11.17 6.19
N GLU A 25 -17.39 -10.97 5.93
CA GLU A 25 -18.11 -11.62 4.83
C GLU A 25 -17.57 -11.24 3.43
N THR A 26 -16.88 -10.10 3.34
CA THR A 26 -16.31 -9.57 2.09
C THR A 26 -14.78 -9.52 2.09
N ILE A 27 -14.12 -10.13 3.08
CA ILE A 27 -12.65 -10.04 3.21
C ILE A 27 -11.91 -10.83 2.11
N GLU A 28 -12.54 -11.86 1.57
CA GLU A 28 -11.93 -12.70 0.55
C GLU A 28 -11.81 -11.92 -0.76
N PRO A 29 -10.62 -11.87 -1.38
CA PRO A 29 -10.49 -11.26 -2.70
C PRO A 29 -11.17 -12.12 -3.77
N THR A 30 -11.52 -11.51 -4.90
CA THR A 30 -12.24 -12.21 -5.99
C THR A 30 -11.43 -13.31 -6.68
N TYR A 31 -10.10 -13.33 -6.48
CA TYR A 31 -9.19 -14.27 -7.12
C TYR A 31 -8.83 -15.49 -6.26
N ILE A 32 -9.10 -15.45 -4.95
CA ILE A 32 -8.82 -16.54 -4.01
C ILE A 32 -9.94 -16.61 -2.97
N ASN A 33 -10.46 -17.82 -2.78
CA ASN A 33 -11.44 -18.13 -1.75
C ASN A 33 -10.99 -19.30 -0.87
N ARG A 34 -11.69 -19.50 0.23
CA ARG A 34 -11.54 -20.65 1.11
C ARG A 34 -11.78 -21.98 0.41
N LEU A 35 -11.21 -23.03 1.00
CA LEU A 35 -11.59 -24.40 0.69
C LEU A 35 -13.03 -24.70 1.15
N PRO A 36 -13.87 -25.37 0.33
CA PRO A 36 -15.20 -25.83 0.77
C PRO A 36 -15.11 -26.70 2.03
N GLY A 37 -16.08 -26.52 2.94
CA GLY A 37 -16.08 -27.16 4.27
C GLY A 37 -15.43 -26.32 5.38
N TYR A 38 -14.99 -25.09 5.05
CA TYR A 38 -14.47 -24.12 6.02
C TYR A 38 -15.29 -22.83 5.99
N ARG A 39 -15.29 -22.13 7.12
CA ARG A 39 -15.85 -20.78 7.31
C ARG A 39 -14.76 -19.81 7.75
N ILE A 40 -15.00 -18.52 7.59
CA ILE A 40 -14.12 -17.49 8.17
C ILE A 40 -14.40 -17.42 9.66
N ASN A 41 -13.41 -17.81 10.46
CA ASN A 41 -13.47 -17.69 11.91
C ASN A 41 -13.01 -16.33 12.39
N ASP A 42 -12.00 -15.76 11.74
CA ASP A 42 -11.52 -14.41 12.03
C ASP A 42 -10.88 -13.76 10.81
N CYS A 43 -10.79 -12.44 10.82
CA CYS A 43 -10.08 -11.68 9.81
C CYS A 43 -9.48 -10.38 10.36
N GLU A 44 -8.39 -9.95 9.73
CA GLU A 44 -7.77 -8.63 9.87
C GLU A 44 -7.67 -8.01 8.48
N GLU A 45 -8.03 -6.74 8.34
CA GLU A 45 -7.70 -5.93 7.17
C GLU A 45 -6.93 -4.69 7.63
N SER A 46 -5.88 -4.34 6.89
CA SER A 46 -5.17 -3.07 7.03
C SER A 46 -5.01 -2.41 5.67
N GLU A 47 -5.25 -1.10 5.61
CA GLU A 47 -4.98 -0.29 4.43
C GLU A 47 -3.48 -0.20 4.11
N TYR A 48 -2.63 -0.34 5.14
CA TYR A 48 -1.18 -0.45 4.96
C TYR A 48 -0.52 -1.27 6.07
N LYS A 49 0.22 -2.31 5.69
CA LYS A 49 1.07 -3.10 6.59
C LYS A 49 2.33 -3.55 5.86
N GLU A 50 3.44 -3.63 6.58
CA GLU A 50 4.67 -4.30 6.16
C GLU A 50 4.78 -5.65 6.88
N PRO A 51 4.18 -6.73 6.34
CA PRO A 51 4.19 -8.02 7.02
C PRO A 51 5.57 -8.67 6.99
N GLU A 52 5.91 -9.40 8.05
CA GLU A 52 7.16 -10.17 8.14
C GLU A 52 7.10 -11.48 7.35
N PHE A 53 6.95 -11.40 6.03
CA PHE A 53 7.00 -12.58 5.17
C PHE A 53 8.45 -13.04 4.96
N ILE A 54 8.73 -14.26 5.40
CA ILE A 54 10.02 -14.94 5.23
C ILE A 54 9.76 -16.31 4.61
N TYR A 55 10.49 -16.63 3.56
CA TYR A 55 10.49 -17.97 2.96
C TYR A 55 11.91 -18.44 2.67
N TYR A 56 12.08 -19.74 2.44
CA TYR A 56 13.40 -20.35 2.23
C TYR A 56 13.53 -20.90 0.82
N THR A 57 14.71 -20.69 0.22
CA THR A 57 15.05 -21.13 -1.14
C THR A 57 16.35 -21.93 -1.18
N GLY A 58 16.52 -22.75 -2.22
CA GLY A 58 17.78 -23.45 -2.50
C GLY A 58 18.08 -24.68 -1.64
N SER A 59 19.29 -25.20 -1.80
CA SER A 59 19.94 -26.16 -0.91
C SER A 59 21.43 -25.81 -0.92
N PRO A 60 22.02 -25.32 0.20
CA PRO A 60 21.40 -25.13 1.52
C PRO A 60 20.29 -24.08 1.53
N ALA A 61 19.42 -24.13 2.54
CA ALA A 61 18.28 -23.23 2.67
C ALA A 61 18.74 -21.79 2.95
N LYS A 62 18.33 -20.84 2.11
CA LYS A 62 18.56 -19.40 2.29
C LYS A 62 17.26 -18.69 2.56
N ALA A 63 17.19 -17.95 3.67
CA ALA A 63 16.06 -17.10 4.00
C ALA A 63 15.96 -15.91 3.03
N VAL A 64 14.74 -15.61 2.60
CA VAL A 64 14.40 -14.46 1.78
C VAL A 64 13.27 -13.70 2.48
N LYS A 65 13.54 -12.44 2.85
CA LYS A 65 12.55 -11.52 3.41
C LYS A 65 11.88 -10.74 2.28
N ILE A 66 10.57 -10.55 2.38
CA ILE A 66 9.82 -9.63 1.52
C ILE A 66 9.70 -8.29 2.26
N ASP A 67 10.43 -7.29 1.78
CA ASP A 67 10.48 -5.93 2.36
C ASP A 67 9.56 -5.00 1.56
N LYS A 68 8.26 -5.20 1.72
CA LYS A 68 7.20 -4.50 0.98
C LYS A 68 6.03 -4.18 1.91
N GLY A 69 5.38 -3.05 1.65
CA GLY A 69 4.15 -2.64 2.30
C GLY A 69 2.99 -2.49 1.32
N GLY A 70 1.77 -2.49 1.84
CA GLY A 70 0.55 -2.31 1.07
C GLY A 70 -0.68 -2.80 1.81
N LYS A 71 -1.79 -2.94 1.07
CA LYS A 71 -3.06 -3.43 1.63
C LYS A 71 -2.90 -4.89 2.05
N TYR A 72 -3.17 -5.14 3.32
CA TYR A 72 -2.95 -6.44 3.95
C TYR A 72 -4.26 -7.05 4.43
N ARG A 73 -4.38 -8.36 4.24
CA ARG A 73 -5.46 -9.17 4.79
C ARG A 73 -4.90 -10.40 5.47
N GLN A 74 -5.39 -10.72 6.65
CA GLN A 74 -5.25 -12.04 7.29
C GLN A 74 -6.63 -12.65 7.41
N ILE A 75 -6.78 -13.89 6.96
CA ILE A 75 -8.04 -14.62 7.03
C ILE A 75 -7.78 -15.95 7.72
N ILE A 76 -8.47 -16.18 8.83
CA ILE A 76 -8.36 -17.39 9.64
C ILE A 76 -9.59 -18.25 9.36
N TYR A 77 -9.37 -19.40 8.75
CA TYR A 77 -10.44 -20.33 8.38
C TYR A 77 -10.53 -21.47 9.36
N PHE A 78 -11.74 -21.82 9.79
CA PHE A 78 -12.00 -22.99 10.62
C PHE A 78 -12.90 -23.95 9.88
N LYS A 79 -12.63 -25.25 10.04
CA LYS A 79 -13.50 -26.29 9.51
C LYS A 79 -14.90 -26.15 10.11
N ASN A 80 -15.92 -26.29 9.27
CA ASN A 80 -17.32 -26.23 9.67
C ASN A 80 -17.64 -27.29 10.72
N GLU A 81 -18.49 -26.94 11.68
CA GLU A 81 -19.02 -27.91 12.63
C GLU A 81 -19.82 -28.98 11.86
N GLY A 82 -19.58 -30.25 12.19
CA GLY A 82 -20.20 -31.39 11.49
C GLY A 82 -19.56 -31.76 10.14
N GLU A 83 -18.53 -31.04 9.65
CA GLU A 83 -17.79 -31.45 8.46
C GLU A 83 -16.98 -32.73 8.73
N THR A 84 -17.34 -33.81 8.03
CA THR A 84 -16.74 -35.13 8.21
C THR A 84 -15.57 -35.38 7.25
N ARG A 85 -15.46 -34.59 6.18
CA ARG A 85 -14.36 -34.69 5.23
C ARG A 85 -13.05 -34.27 5.91
N LYS A 86 -12.03 -35.10 5.74
CA LYS A 86 -10.67 -34.81 6.20
C LYS A 86 -9.89 -34.08 5.13
N PHE A 87 -9.13 -33.07 5.55
CA PHE A 87 -8.30 -32.27 4.65
C PHE A 87 -6.89 -32.22 5.19
N SER A 88 -5.94 -32.81 4.46
CA SER A 88 -4.54 -32.75 4.85
C SER A 88 -3.92 -31.39 4.51
N SER A 89 -2.84 -31.03 5.21
CA SER A 89 -2.06 -29.83 4.90
C SER A 89 -1.59 -29.82 3.44
N ALA A 90 -1.13 -30.96 2.93
CA ALA A 90 -0.75 -31.10 1.54
C ALA A 90 -1.92 -30.83 0.57
N GLN A 91 -3.13 -31.30 0.87
CA GLN A 91 -4.30 -31.03 0.04
C GLN A 91 -4.64 -29.53 0.03
N ILE A 92 -4.59 -28.85 1.18
CA ILE A 92 -4.84 -27.40 1.27
C ILE A 92 -3.82 -26.64 0.41
N LEU A 93 -2.52 -26.88 0.63
CA LEU A 93 -1.44 -26.18 -0.05
C LEU A 93 -1.47 -26.41 -1.58
N ASN A 94 -1.73 -27.63 -2.04
CA ASN A 94 -1.84 -27.90 -3.47
C ASN A 94 -3.11 -27.28 -4.10
N ASN A 95 -4.22 -27.15 -3.36
CA ASN A 95 -5.40 -26.42 -3.87
C ASN A 95 -5.08 -24.94 -4.10
N TYR A 96 -4.43 -24.29 -3.13
CA TYR A 96 -4.02 -22.89 -3.27
C TYR A 96 -2.99 -22.71 -4.40
N PHE A 97 -1.98 -23.58 -4.50
CA PHE A 97 -1.04 -23.57 -5.63
C PHE A 97 -1.77 -23.66 -6.98
N ASN A 98 -2.72 -24.59 -7.13
CA ASN A 98 -3.50 -24.75 -8.36
C ASN A 98 -4.40 -23.53 -8.66
N ALA A 99 -4.97 -22.89 -7.64
CA ALA A 99 -5.76 -21.68 -7.82
C ALA A 99 -4.88 -20.47 -8.22
N ILE A 100 -3.75 -20.29 -7.53
CA ILE A 100 -2.81 -19.18 -7.76
C ILE A 100 -2.15 -19.29 -9.14
N THR A 101 -1.79 -20.48 -9.57
CA THR A 101 -1.21 -20.70 -10.91
C THR A 101 -2.20 -20.38 -12.03
N LYS A 102 -3.52 -20.58 -11.84
CA LYS A 102 -4.55 -20.17 -12.82
C LYS A 102 -4.60 -18.66 -13.01
N VAL A 103 -4.26 -17.88 -11.99
CA VAL A 103 -4.09 -16.42 -12.09
C VAL A 103 -2.64 -16.02 -12.41
N LYS A 104 -1.87 -16.93 -13.02
CA LYS A 104 -0.46 -16.74 -13.44
C LYS A 104 0.49 -16.37 -12.28
N GLY A 105 0.13 -16.76 -11.06
CA GLY A 105 1.04 -16.69 -9.92
C GLY A 105 2.09 -17.80 -9.94
N ILE A 106 3.16 -17.61 -9.18
CA ILE A 106 4.29 -18.53 -9.03
C ILE A 106 4.46 -18.89 -7.54
N GLU A 107 4.94 -20.11 -7.29
CA GLU A 107 5.42 -20.48 -5.95
C GLU A 107 6.80 -19.85 -5.71
N LEU A 108 6.98 -19.32 -4.50
CA LEU A 108 8.26 -18.78 -4.03
C LEU A 108 8.99 -19.78 -3.13
N SER A 109 8.23 -20.61 -2.40
CA SER A 109 8.77 -21.63 -1.51
C SER A 109 8.41 -23.04 -1.99
N LYS A 110 9.37 -23.98 -1.86
CA LYS A 110 9.18 -25.38 -2.32
C LYS A 110 8.07 -26.13 -1.57
N ASP A 111 7.78 -25.72 -0.35
CA ASP A 111 6.72 -26.28 0.48
C ASP A 111 5.33 -25.71 0.14
N LYS A 112 5.24 -24.83 -0.86
CA LYS A 112 4.00 -24.20 -1.34
C LYS A 112 3.28 -23.38 -0.26
N THR A 113 4.03 -22.81 0.67
CA THR A 113 3.48 -21.91 1.70
C THR A 113 3.54 -20.44 1.28
N MET A 114 4.38 -20.07 0.30
CA MET A 114 4.57 -18.70 -0.15
C MET A 114 4.45 -18.57 -1.66
N PHE A 115 3.70 -17.58 -2.12
CA PHE A 115 3.45 -17.31 -3.54
C PHE A 115 3.58 -15.83 -3.89
N LYS A 116 3.79 -15.56 -5.18
CA LYS A 116 3.72 -14.23 -5.78
C LYS A 116 2.87 -14.25 -7.04
N ALA A 117 2.05 -13.22 -7.23
CA ALA A 117 1.23 -13.05 -8.42
C ALA A 117 1.23 -11.58 -8.88
N SER A 118 0.78 -11.35 -10.11
CA SER A 118 0.47 -10.01 -10.63
C SER A 118 -1.02 -9.96 -10.95
N ILE A 119 -1.79 -9.25 -10.12
CA ILE A 119 -3.25 -9.23 -10.19
C ILE A 119 -3.69 -7.78 -10.40
N ASN A 120 -4.41 -7.51 -11.48
CA ASN A 120 -4.86 -6.16 -11.86
C ASN A 120 -3.72 -5.11 -11.89
N GLY A 121 -2.51 -5.52 -12.31
CA GLY A 121 -1.32 -4.67 -12.34
C GLY A 121 -0.62 -4.46 -10.99
N LYS A 122 -1.15 -5.00 -9.89
CA LYS A 122 -0.50 -4.99 -8.57
C LYS A 122 0.32 -6.25 -8.35
N GLU A 123 1.48 -6.09 -7.73
CA GLU A 123 2.26 -7.20 -7.18
C GLU A 123 1.56 -7.70 -5.92
N VAL A 124 1.29 -9.01 -5.83
CA VAL A 124 0.57 -9.62 -4.72
C VAL A 124 1.38 -10.77 -4.13
N TYR A 125 1.55 -10.78 -2.82
CA TYR A 125 2.18 -11.87 -2.07
C TYR A 125 1.13 -12.60 -1.23
N ILE A 126 1.16 -13.93 -1.26
CA ILE A 126 0.18 -14.77 -0.54
C ILE A 126 0.94 -15.81 0.27
N GLN A 127 0.67 -15.87 1.57
CA GLN A 127 1.19 -16.90 2.47
C GLN A 127 0.05 -17.79 2.99
N ILE A 128 0.25 -19.11 2.95
CA ILE A 128 -0.69 -20.12 3.43
C ILE A 128 -0.06 -20.87 4.60
N LYS A 129 -0.70 -20.83 5.78
CA LYS A 129 -0.26 -21.51 7.00
C LYS A 129 -1.27 -22.60 7.36
N ALA A 130 -0.96 -23.86 7.02
CA ALA A 130 -1.87 -24.99 7.19
C ALA A 130 -1.32 -26.12 8.11
N GLY A 131 -0.33 -25.81 8.95
CA GLY A 131 0.33 -26.77 9.84
C GLY A 131 0.87 -28.01 9.11
N ASN A 132 1.09 -29.11 9.86
CA ASN A 132 1.39 -30.42 9.29
C ASN A 132 0.46 -31.46 9.92
N SER A 133 -0.69 -31.69 9.28
CA SER A 133 -1.72 -32.62 9.74
C SER A 133 -2.36 -33.37 8.56
N SER A 134 -2.79 -34.61 8.81
CA SER A 134 -3.67 -35.35 7.90
C SER A 134 -5.12 -34.85 7.95
N ASP A 135 -5.47 -34.10 8.99
CA ASP A 135 -6.76 -33.45 9.13
C ASP A 135 -6.63 -32.08 9.80
N VAL A 136 -6.71 -31.03 9.01
CA VAL A 136 -6.49 -29.65 9.44
C VAL A 136 -7.79 -29.06 9.96
N SER A 137 -7.79 -28.58 11.21
CA SER A 137 -8.98 -27.94 11.80
C SER A 137 -9.06 -26.44 11.46
N ASN A 138 -7.92 -25.80 11.24
CA ASN A 138 -7.83 -24.40 10.85
C ASN A 138 -6.58 -24.14 10.01
N TYR A 139 -6.66 -23.12 9.14
CA TYR A 139 -5.50 -22.61 8.40
C TYR A 139 -5.65 -21.10 8.21
N ILE A 140 -4.54 -20.43 7.93
CA ILE A 140 -4.47 -18.98 7.76
C ILE A 140 -4.02 -18.67 6.34
N VAL A 141 -4.65 -17.65 5.75
CA VAL A 141 -4.22 -17.04 4.49
C VAL A 141 -3.88 -15.58 4.76
N GLU A 142 -2.65 -15.20 4.47
CA GLU A 142 -2.18 -13.81 4.54
C GLU A 142 -1.92 -13.31 3.13
N ILE A 143 -2.40 -12.10 2.83
CA ILE A 143 -2.35 -11.51 1.49
C ILE A 143 -1.83 -10.09 1.63
N LEU A 144 -0.79 -9.77 0.86
CA LEU A 144 -0.27 -8.42 0.70
C LEU A 144 -0.42 -7.99 -0.76
N GLU A 145 -1.31 -7.04 -1.03
CA GLU A 145 -1.38 -6.32 -2.30
C GLU A 145 -0.45 -5.10 -2.19
N VAL A 146 0.68 -5.13 -2.88
CA VAL A 146 1.71 -4.08 -2.78
C VAL A 146 1.16 -2.76 -3.32
N GLU A 147 1.15 -1.75 -2.46
CA GLU A 147 0.76 -0.39 -2.81
C GLU A 147 1.47 0.62 -1.90
N PRO A 148 1.75 1.84 -2.37
CA PRO A 148 2.37 2.87 -1.52
C PRO A 148 1.42 3.28 -0.39
N MET A 149 1.98 3.58 0.78
CA MET A 149 1.22 4.13 1.90
C MET A 149 0.55 5.44 1.48
N GLN A 150 -0.75 5.57 1.72
CA GLN A 150 -1.42 6.86 1.61
C GLN A 150 -1.19 7.63 2.90
N GLN A 151 -0.63 8.83 2.79
CA GLN A 151 -0.46 9.69 3.96
C GLN A 151 -1.79 10.38 4.30
N ASP A 152 -2.37 10.04 5.44
CA ASP A 152 -3.62 10.65 5.93
C ASP A 152 -3.40 11.79 6.93
N ILE A 153 -2.24 11.80 7.59
CA ILE A 153 -1.86 12.92 8.45
C ILE A 153 -1.46 14.11 7.57
N LYS A 154 -2.37 15.08 7.49
CA LYS A 154 -2.07 16.41 6.97
C LYS A 154 -1.18 17.11 7.99
N VAL A 155 0.04 17.44 7.61
CA VAL A 155 0.80 18.46 8.35
C VAL A 155 0.08 19.78 8.09
N ASP A 156 -0.33 20.49 9.14
CA ASP A 156 -0.82 21.86 8.98
C ASP A 156 0.37 22.70 8.49
N LEU A 157 0.40 22.95 7.18
CA LEU A 157 1.41 23.76 6.53
C LEU A 157 1.54 25.12 7.21
N LYS A 158 0.44 25.66 7.76
CA LYS A 158 0.47 26.95 8.45
C LYS A 158 1.26 26.87 9.75
N GLU A 159 1.00 25.87 10.59
CA GLU A 159 1.70 25.75 11.88
C GLU A 159 3.20 25.57 11.68
N ALA A 160 3.60 24.65 10.79
CA ALA A 160 5.02 24.40 10.49
C ALA A 160 5.71 25.61 9.84
N ILE A 161 5.04 26.31 8.91
CA ILE A 161 5.61 27.50 8.27
C ILE A 161 5.69 28.68 9.26
N ASP A 162 4.73 28.82 10.18
CA ASP A 162 4.76 29.89 11.19
C ASP A 162 5.76 29.60 12.32
N SER A 163 6.00 28.33 12.68
CA SER A 163 6.99 27.95 13.71
C SER A 163 8.42 27.91 13.18
N ASP A 164 8.64 27.23 12.06
CA ASP A 164 9.97 26.86 11.57
C ASP A 164 10.43 27.73 10.40
N GLY A 165 9.54 28.58 9.88
CA GLY A 165 9.76 29.40 8.69
C GLY A 165 9.80 28.60 7.39
N LYS A 166 9.75 27.26 7.45
CA LYS A 166 9.78 26.37 6.30
C LYS A 166 9.15 25.01 6.58
N ILE A 167 8.83 24.29 5.51
CA ILE A 167 8.36 22.91 5.58
C ILE A 167 8.85 22.11 4.37
N ALA A 168 9.27 20.86 4.61
CA ALA A 168 9.57 19.90 3.56
C ALA A 168 8.30 19.22 3.05
N LEU A 169 8.12 19.20 1.73
CA LEU A 169 7.02 18.54 1.05
C LEU A 169 7.47 17.19 0.49
N TYR A 170 7.35 16.16 1.32
CA TYR A 170 7.52 14.79 0.86
C TYR A 170 6.28 14.38 0.05
N GLY A 171 6.48 13.89 -1.18
CA GLY A 171 5.39 13.53 -2.09
C GLY A 171 5.30 14.37 -3.37
N ILE A 172 6.15 15.38 -3.55
CA ILE A 172 6.37 15.97 -4.89
C ILE A 172 7.41 15.11 -5.62
N LEU A 173 6.94 14.30 -6.56
CA LEU A 173 7.72 13.25 -7.22
C LEU A 173 8.15 13.65 -8.62
N PHE A 174 9.37 13.24 -8.97
CA PHE A 174 9.99 13.44 -10.28
C PHE A 174 10.67 12.14 -10.71
N ASP A 175 10.75 11.89 -12.02
CA ASP A 175 11.62 10.84 -12.54
C ASP A 175 13.10 11.18 -12.32
N VAL A 176 13.96 10.16 -12.38
CA VAL A 176 15.42 10.30 -12.33
C VAL A 176 15.88 11.28 -13.42
N ASN A 177 16.70 12.27 -13.03
CA ASN A 177 17.22 13.32 -13.90
C ASN A 177 16.16 14.13 -14.66
N LYS A 178 14.91 14.17 -14.16
CA LYS A 178 13.85 15.01 -14.73
C LYS A 178 13.29 16.02 -13.72
N ALA A 179 12.73 17.09 -14.28
CA ALA A 179 11.96 18.11 -13.57
C ALA A 179 10.45 18.03 -13.87
N THR A 180 10.00 17.06 -14.65
CA THR A 180 8.57 16.82 -14.89
C THR A 180 7.92 16.25 -13.63
N ILE A 181 6.92 16.96 -13.10
CA ILE A 181 6.14 16.55 -11.94
C ILE A 181 5.25 15.36 -12.31
N LYS A 182 5.27 14.33 -11.48
CA LYS A 182 4.40 13.15 -11.62
C LYS A 182 3.00 13.42 -11.05
N SER A 183 1.96 12.80 -11.63
CA SER A 183 0.55 12.91 -11.19
C SER A 183 0.34 12.53 -9.72
N GLU A 184 1.15 11.62 -9.18
CA GLU A 184 1.13 11.21 -7.78
C GLU A 184 1.43 12.38 -6.82
N SER A 185 1.97 13.49 -7.33
CA SER A 185 2.26 14.72 -6.57
C SER A 185 1.04 15.61 -6.33
N GLU A 186 -0.10 15.34 -6.97
CA GLU A 186 -1.27 16.23 -6.95
C GLU A 186 -1.76 16.51 -5.53
N LYS A 187 -1.80 15.50 -4.63
CA LYS A 187 -2.25 15.68 -3.23
C LYS A 187 -1.32 16.64 -2.45
N ALA A 188 -0.01 16.50 -2.63
CA ALA A 188 0.97 17.36 -1.98
C ALA A 188 0.88 18.80 -2.51
N LEU A 189 0.78 18.96 -3.83
CA LEU A 189 0.65 20.26 -4.47
C LEU A 189 -0.67 20.95 -4.12
N GLN A 190 -1.77 20.20 -4.03
CA GLN A 190 -3.07 20.74 -3.62
C GLN A 190 -3.02 21.30 -2.20
N SER A 191 -2.31 20.63 -1.27
CA SER A 191 -2.15 21.13 0.09
C SER A 191 -1.44 22.50 0.12
N VAL A 192 -0.43 22.69 -0.73
CA VAL A 192 0.26 24.00 -0.88
C VAL A 192 -0.67 25.06 -1.46
N ILE A 193 -1.49 24.70 -2.46
CA ILE A 193 -2.47 25.60 -3.06
C ILE A 193 -3.46 26.06 -1.99
N ASP A 194 -4.05 25.12 -1.25
CA ASP A 194 -5.02 25.41 -0.19
C ASP A 194 -4.43 26.37 0.85
N TYR A 195 -3.19 26.12 1.29
CA TYR A 195 -2.46 27.01 2.20
C TYR A 195 -2.29 28.42 1.64
N LEU A 196 -1.85 28.56 0.38
CA LEU A 196 -1.62 29.87 -0.25
C LEU A 196 -2.91 30.63 -0.58
N VAL A 197 -4.01 29.91 -0.81
CA VAL A 197 -5.36 30.49 -0.98
C VAL A 197 -5.88 31.02 0.34
N SER A 198 -5.75 30.24 1.43
CA SER A 198 -6.17 30.67 2.77
C SER A 198 -5.30 31.79 3.34
N ASN A 199 -4.07 31.99 2.83
CA ASN A 199 -3.12 32.98 3.32
C ASN A 199 -2.64 33.92 2.18
N PRO A 200 -3.48 34.83 1.68
CA PRO A 200 -3.20 35.60 0.45
C PRO A 200 -2.01 36.57 0.54
N SER A 201 -1.63 36.98 1.75
CA SER A 201 -0.46 37.85 2.00
C SER A 201 0.88 37.11 2.00
N VAL A 202 0.86 35.77 2.15
CA VAL A 202 2.09 34.97 2.25
C VAL A 202 2.78 34.87 0.90
N LYS A 203 4.09 35.12 0.92
CA LYS A 203 5.02 34.85 -0.17
C LYS A 203 5.95 33.73 0.23
N ILE A 204 6.31 32.88 -0.73
CA ILE A 204 7.14 31.71 -0.48
C ILE A 204 8.29 31.59 -1.48
N ILE A 205 9.36 30.94 -1.02
CA ILE A 205 10.43 30.41 -1.84
C ILE A 205 10.21 28.90 -1.94
N VAL A 206 10.18 28.37 -3.16
CA VAL A 206 10.16 26.94 -3.42
C VAL A 206 11.59 26.50 -3.65
N VAL A 207 12.13 25.67 -2.75
CA VAL A 207 13.54 25.26 -2.76
C VAL A 207 13.65 23.78 -3.13
N GLY A 208 14.26 23.49 -4.26
CA GLY A 208 14.56 22.11 -4.67
C GLY A 208 15.83 21.56 -4.00
N HIS A 209 15.82 20.27 -3.68
CA HIS A 209 16.97 19.52 -3.14
C HIS A 209 17.20 18.24 -3.95
N THR A 210 18.44 17.76 -3.97
CA THR A 210 18.82 16.45 -4.52
C THR A 210 19.57 15.63 -3.47
N ASP A 211 19.68 14.32 -3.70
CA ASP A 211 20.72 13.53 -3.06
C ASP A 211 22.10 13.82 -3.69
N ASN A 212 23.15 13.19 -3.16
CA ASN A 212 24.54 13.40 -3.61
C ASN A 212 24.97 12.58 -4.83
N THR A 213 24.06 11.84 -5.47
CA THR A 213 24.36 11.03 -6.65
C THR A 213 24.53 11.94 -7.87
N GLY A 214 25.52 11.64 -8.71
CA GLY A 214 25.79 12.41 -9.92
C GLY A 214 26.73 13.60 -9.72
N ILE A 215 26.75 14.51 -10.69
CA ILE A 215 27.65 15.66 -10.70
C ILE A 215 27.02 16.83 -9.95
N PHE A 216 27.77 17.45 -9.05
CA PHE A 216 27.29 18.56 -8.22
C PHE A 216 26.64 19.69 -9.01
N ALA A 217 27.27 20.17 -10.09
CA ALA A 217 26.73 21.23 -10.94
C ALA A 217 25.38 20.83 -11.58
N SER A 218 25.25 19.57 -12.02
CA SER A 218 24.00 19.03 -12.56
C SER A 218 22.91 18.96 -11.49
N ASN A 219 23.26 18.61 -10.26
CA ASN A 219 22.33 18.58 -9.13
C ASN A 219 21.81 19.97 -8.75
N ILE A 220 22.68 21.00 -8.78
CA ILE A 220 22.26 22.39 -8.61
C ILE A 220 21.26 22.78 -9.70
N ALA A 221 21.57 22.54 -10.97
CA ALA A 221 20.66 22.86 -12.08
C ALA A 221 19.33 22.11 -11.96
N LEU A 222 19.36 20.80 -11.73
CA LEU A 222 18.17 19.95 -11.60
C LEU A 222 17.27 20.40 -10.43
N SER A 223 17.86 20.76 -9.29
CA SER A 223 17.09 21.25 -8.15
C SER A 223 16.34 22.55 -8.45
N LYS A 224 16.97 23.48 -9.20
CA LYS A 224 16.35 24.73 -9.65
C LYS A 224 15.23 24.48 -10.66
N GLU A 225 15.44 23.58 -11.60
CA GLU A 225 14.42 23.20 -12.58
C GLU A 225 13.19 22.58 -11.91
N ARG A 226 13.39 21.71 -10.92
CA ARG A 226 12.30 21.11 -10.13
C ARG A 226 11.50 22.16 -9.36
N ALA A 227 12.19 23.10 -8.70
CA ALA A 227 11.52 24.21 -8.03
C ALA A 227 10.72 25.08 -9.01
N LYS A 228 11.27 25.37 -10.19
CA LYS A 228 10.58 26.09 -11.26
C LYS A 228 9.33 25.35 -11.72
N ALA A 229 9.42 24.04 -11.94
CA ALA A 229 8.26 23.23 -12.33
C ALA A 229 7.14 23.27 -11.28
N VAL A 230 7.49 23.26 -9.99
CA VAL A 230 6.50 23.41 -8.90
C VAL A 230 5.86 24.79 -8.93
N VAL A 231 6.63 25.86 -9.10
CA VAL A 231 6.08 27.22 -9.23
C VAL A 231 5.14 27.33 -10.43
N GLU A 232 5.54 26.79 -11.59
CA GLU A 232 4.70 26.75 -12.79
C GLU A 232 3.38 25.99 -12.55
N TYR A 233 3.43 24.87 -11.82
CA TYR A 233 2.23 24.15 -11.42
C TYR A 233 1.31 25.01 -10.54
N LEU A 234 1.85 25.65 -9.50
CA LEU A 234 1.07 26.50 -8.58
C LEU A 234 0.43 27.69 -9.29
N VAL A 235 1.11 28.28 -10.27
CA VAL A 235 0.55 29.37 -11.09
C VAL A 235 -0.54 28.85 -12.04
N THR A 236 -0.25 27.79 -12.79
CA THR A 236 -1.13 27.34 -13.88
C THR A 236 -2.36 26.58 -13.39
N LYS A 237 -2.18 25.65 -12.45
CA LYS A 237 -3.23 24.82 -11.87
C LYS A 237 -3.83 25.46 -10.61
N GLY A 238 -2.98 25.94 -9.71
CA GLY A 238 -3.41 26.56 -8.45
C GLY A 238 -3.90 28.01 -8.56
N LYS A 239 -3.67 28.67 -9.69
CA LYS A 239 -4.01 30.10 -9.93
C LYS A 239 -3.40 31.05 -8.90
N ILE A 240 -2.26 30.67 -8.31
CA ILE A 240 -1.53 31.53 -7.39
C ILE A 240 -0.78 32.61 -8.18
N ASN A 241 -0.82 33.86 -7.71
CA ASN A 241 -0.10 34.96 -8.35
C ASN A 241 1.42 34.70 -8.31
N ALA A 242 2.06 34.72 -9.48
CA ALA A 242 3.49 34.46 -9.63
C ALA A 242 4.39 35.37 -8.78
N SER A 243 3.97 36.61 -8.49
CA SER A 243 4.71 37.54 -7.61
C SER A 243 4.85 37.06 -6.16
N ARG A 244 4.10 36.02 -5.77
CA ARG A 244 4.16 35.39 -4.43
C ARG A 244 5.11 34.20 -4.38
N LEU A 245 5.68 33.79 -5.51
CA LEU A 245 6.39 32.52 -5.66
C LEU A 245 7.78 32.77 -6.24
N MET A 246 8.82 32.31 -5.53
CA MET A 246 10.20 32.35 -6.03
C MET A 246 10.80 30.94 -6.07
N PRO A 247 11.20 30.41 -7.23
CA PRO A 247 11.89 29.13 -7.29
C PRO A 247 13.40 29.31 -7.04
N ASP A 248 14.00 28.42 -6.25
CA ASP A 248 15.45 28.27 -6.15
C ASP A 248 15.84 26.80 -5.87
N GLY A 249 17.13 26.48 -5.88
CA GLY A 249 17.61 25.12 -5.70
C GLY A 249 19.04 25.06 -5.19
N VAL A 250 19.26 24.17 -4.22
CA VAL A 250 20.53 24.02 -3.49
C VAL A 250 21.24 22.69 -3.75
N GLY A 251 20.73 21.89 -4.70
CA GLY A 251 21.30 20.58 -5.04
C GLY A 251 21.43 19.71 -3.79
N SER A 252 22.62 19.15 -3.56
CA SER A 252 22.91 18.27 -2.43
C SER A 252 23.57 18.97 -1.23
N LEU A 253 23.55 20.30 -1.17
CA LEU A 253 24.25 21.07 -0.12
C LEU A 253 23.57 20.99 1.26
N CYS A 254 22.27 20.69 1.30
CA CYS A 254 21.46 20.71 2.53
C CYS A 254 20.81 19.34 2.79
N PRO A 255 21.60 18.27 3.04
CA PRO A 255 21.04 16.95 3.35
C PRO A 255 20.36 16.95 4.72
N VAL A 256 19.21 16.29 4.79
CA VAL A 256 18.45 16.04 6.04
C VAL A 256 18.65 14.63 6.56
N SER A 257 19.25 13.76 5.75
CA SER A 257 19.60 12.39 6.12
C SER A 257 20.88 11.94 5.43
N THR A 258 21.42 10.79 5.85
CA THR A 258 22.60 10.18 5.22
C THR A 258 22.34 9.88 3.75
N ASN A 259 23.33 10.14 2.88
CA ASN A 259 23.27 9.73 1.48
C ASN A 259 23.77 8.29 1.26
N THR A 260 24.09 7.55 2.33
CA THR A 260 24.61 6.17 2.22
C THR A 260 23.52 5.13 2.00
N THR A 261 22.28 5.42 2.35
CA THR A 261 21.14 4.51 2.20
C THR A 261 20.11 5.07 1.23
N GLU A 262 19.37 4.20 0.54
CA GLU A 262 18.32 4.65 -0.37
C GLU A 262 17.20 5.40 0.37
N ALA A 263 16.88 4.99 1.60
CA ALA A 263 15.93 5.70 2.45
C ALA A 263 16.40 7.14 2.74
N GLY A 264 17.66 7.34 3.09
CA GLY A 264 18.19 8.68 3.35
C GLY A 264 18.31 9.54 2.07
N LYS A 265 18.66 8.93 0.93
CA LYS A 265 18.61 9.62 -0.38
C LYS A 265 17.19 10.06 -0.75
N ASN A 266 16.18 9.23 -0.51
CA ASN A 266 14.77 9.60 -0.72
C ASN A 266 14.38 10.83 0.10
N LEU A 267 14.83 10.94 1.36
CA LEU A 267 14.57 12.12 2.18
C LEU A 267 15.31 13.37 1.66
N ASN A 268 16.50 13.21 1.09
CA ASN A 268 17.26 14.33 0.53
C ASN A 268 16.66 14.85 -0.80
N ARG A 269 16.05 13.97 -1.60
CA ARG A 269 15.30 14.34 -2.82
C ARG A 269 13.92 14.91 -2.47
N ARG A 270 13.89 16.17 -2.07
CA ARG A 270 12.67 16.85 -1.62
C ARG A 270 12.53 18.25 -2.20
N VAL A 271 11.36 18.84 -2.01
CA VAL A 271 11.10 20.27 -2.20
C VAL A 271 10.73 20.85 -0.85
N GLU A 272 11.27 22.01 -0.51
CA GLU A 272 10.88 22.78 0.67
C GLU A 272 10.12 24.04 0.24
N ILE A 273 9.16 24.44 1.07
CA ILE A 273 8.52 25.74 1.01
C ILE A 273 9.09 26.57 2.16
N VAL A 274 9.62 27.74 1.85
CA VAL A 274 10.19 28.67 2.83
C VAL A 274 9.41 29.97 2.78
N LYS A 275 8.97 30.49 3.93
CA LYS A 275 8.31 31.80 4.01
C LYS A 275 9.33 32.91 3.74
N GLN A 276 8.96 33.89 2.92
CA GLN A 276 9.77 35.10 2.71
C GLN A 276 9.63 36.09 3.86
#